data_AF-A0A1Q3VU96-F1
#
_entry.id   AF-A0A1Q3VU96-F1
#
_cell.length_a   1.000
_cell.length_b   1.000
_cell.length_c   1.000
_cell.angle_alpha   90.00
_cell.angle_beta   90.00
_cell.angle_gamma   90.00
#
_symmetry.space_group_name_H-M   'P 1'
#
loop_
_entity.id
_entity.type
_entity.pdbx_description
1 polymer ?
#
loop_
_entity_poly.entity_id
_entity_poly.type
_entity_poly.pdbx_seq_one_letter_code
_entity_poly.pdbx_strand_id
1 'polypeptide(L)'
;MKRLFLAFLVSAVLHTTNAGAGYADSNAAIMQARSCGSWFADRRSPDAALGNTAWIAGYLTGAGGKDLMRGLDRQALELRMDDYCRRNPGSDIENGAGELLRELRRQAGGR
;
A
#
# COMPACT_ATOMS: atom_id res chain seq x y z
N MET A 1 -40.76 -20.56 50.44
CA MET A 1 -40.49 -20.83 49.00
C MET A 1 -39.00 -21.04 48.82
N LYS A 2 -38.62 -22.26 48.47
CA LYS A 2 -37.25 -22.77 48.36
C LYS A 2 -36.74 -22.44 46.96
N ARG A 3 -35.75 -21.54 46.84
CA ARG A 3 -34.94 -21.38 45.62
C ARG A 3 -33.49 -21.18 46.01
N LEU A 4 -32.89 -22.27 46.47
CA LEU A 4 -31.45 -22.46 46.46
C LEU A 4 -31.14 -23.28 45.19
N PHE A 5 -30.64 -22.63 44.14
CA PHE A 5 -29.87 -23.25 43.06
C PHE A 5 -28.90 -22.18 42.55
N LEU A 6 -27.67 -22.13 43.07
CA LEU A 6 -26.51 -22.82 42.50
C LEU A 6 -26.36 -22.57 41.00
N ALA A 7 -25.58 -21.56 40.64
CA ALA A 7 -24.63 -21.60 39.52
C ALA A 7 -23.73 -20.34 39.53
N PHE A 8 -23.12 -20.03 40.67
CA PHE A 8 -21.91 -19.19 40.72
C PHE A 8 -20.69 -20.08 40.44
N LEU A 9 -20.64 -20.70 39.27
CA LEU A 9 -19.52 -21.53 38.80
C LEU A 9 -19.53 -21.50 37.28
N VAL A 10 -18.85 -20.51 36.69
CA VAL A 10 -17.74 -20.67 35.72
C VAL A 10 -17.29 -19.25 35.42
N SER A 11 -16.46 -18.71 36.31
CA SER A 11 -15.45 -17.76 35.87
C SER A 11 -14.51 -18.49 34.92
N ALA A 12 -13.97 -17.71 33.98
CA ALA A 12 -12.65 -17.85 33.39
C ALA A 12 -12.62 -18.31 31.92
N VAL A 13 -12.10 -17.35 31.15
CA VAL A 13 -11.44 -17.50 29.85
C VAL A 13 -12.38 -17.76 28.67
N LEU A 14 -13.03 -16.70 28.20
CA LEU A 14 -13.20 -16.55 26.75
C LEU A 14 -11.78 -16.51 26.18
N HIS A 15 -11.42 -17.59 25.49
CA HIS A 15 -10.13 -17.78 24.87
C HIS A 15 -9.96 -16.68 23.82
N THR A 16 -8.99 -15.79 24.03
CA THR A 16 -8.45 -14.96 22.96
C THR A 16 -7.72 -15.90 22.01
N THR A 17 -8.43 -16.48 21.05
CA THR A 17 -7.77 -17.09 19.90
C THR A 17 -7.11 -15.96 19.14
N ASN A 18 -5.82 -15.78 19.40
CA ASN A 18 -4.94 -15.02 18.55
C ASN A 18 -4.97 -15.72 17.19
N ALA A 19 -5.83 -15.26 16.27
CA ALA A 19 -5.71 -15.61 14.87
C ALA A 19 -4.34 -15.09 14.44
N GLY A 20 -3.33 -15.95 14.49
CA GLY A 20 -2.07 -15.69 13.82
C GLY A 20 -2.41 -15.32 12.39
N ALA A 21 -1.95 -14.15 11.95
CA ALA A 21 -2.03 -13.74 10.56
C ALA A 21 -1.36 -14.84 9.72
N GLY A 22 -2.16 -15.74 9.18
CA GLY A 22 -1.72 -16.75 8.25
C GLY A 22 -1.33 -16.04 6.96
N TYR A 23 -0.03 -15.88 6.72
CA TYR A 23 0.48 -15.58 5.39
C TYR A 23 0.45 -16.88 4.58
N ALA A 24 -0.75 -17.29 4.18
CA ALA A 24 -0.97 -18.46 3.34
C ALA A 24 -1.87 -18.09 2.17
N ASP A 25 -1.33 -17.27 1.28
CA ASP A 25 -1.53 -17.40 -0.17
C ASP A 25 -0.46 -16.55 -0.87
N SER A 26 0.48 -17.18 -1.57
CA SER A 26 1.45 -16.47 -2.42
C SER A 26 0.79 -15.84 -3.66
N ASN A 27 -0.52 -16.04 -3.84
CA ASN A 27 -1.40 -15.37 -4.79
C ASN A 27 -2.60 -14.66 -4.11
N ALA A 28 -2.51 -14.34 -2.81
CA ALA A 28 -3.36 -13.30 -2.25
C ALA A 28 -3.08 -12.06 -3.08
N ALA A 29 -4.01 -11.70 -3.98
CA ALA A 29 -4.00 -10.45 -4.69
C ALA A 29 -3.78 -9.35 -3.63
N ILE A 30 -2.56 -8.85 -3.54
CA ILE A 30 -2.19 -7.73 -2.68
C ILE A 30 -2.94 -6.56 -3.29
N MET A 31 -4.24 -6.41 -2.94
CA MET A 31 -5.19 -5.42 -3.44
C MET A 31 -4.78 -4.91 -4.82
N GLN A 32 -4.97 -5.72 -5.88
CA GLN A 32 -4.52 -5.48 -7.27
C GLN A 32 -3.97 -4.06 -7.47
N ALA A 33 -2.65 -3.92 -7.70
CA ALA A 33 -2.02 -2.63 -7.93
C ALA A 33 -2.95 -1.73 -8.77
N ARG A 34 -3.27 -0.55 -8.25
CA ARG A 34 -4.29 0.32 -8.86
C ARG A 34 -3.91 0.60 -10.32
N SER A 35 -4.88 0.56 -11.21
CA SER A 35 -4.60 0.73 -12.63
C SER A 35 -4.23 2.17 -12.95
N CYS A 36 -3.40 2.36 -13.97
CA CYS A 36 -3.18 3.70 -14.54
C CYS A 36 -4.46 4.28 -15.16
N GLY A 37 -5.43 3.43 -15.50
CA GLY A 37 -6.78 3.84 -15.92
C GLY A 37 -7.57 4.55 -14.81
N SER A 38 -7.39 4.16 -13.54
CA SER A 38 -8.05 4.83 -12.41
C SER A 38 -7.24 5.99 -11.83
N TRP A 39 -5.93 6.07 -12.11
CA TRP A 39 -5.00 7.04 -11.51
C TRP A 39 -5.54 8.48 -11.42
N PHE A 40 -5.97 9.05 -12.53
CA PHE A 40 -6.46 10.44 -12.57
C PHE A 40 -7.82 10.63 -11.87
N ALA A 41 -8.66 9.59 -11.84
CA ALA A 41 -9.93 9.63 -11.14
C ALA A 41 -9.71 9.52 -9.63
N ASP A 42 -8.82 8.62 -9.20
CA ASP A 42 -8.44 8.40 -7.80
C ASP A 42 -7.86 9.68 -7.20
N ARG A 43 -7.13 10.49 -7.97
CA ARG A 43 -6.60 11.79 -7.51
C ARG A 43 -7.66 12.83 -7.13
N ARG A 44 -8.91 12.66 -7.58
CA ARG A 44 -10.04 13.52 -7.17
C ARG A 44 -10.63 13.14 -5.81
N SER A 45 -10.30 11.95 -5.31
CA SER A 45 -10.64 11.50 -3.97
C SER A 45 -9.43 11.70 -3.04
N PRO A 46 -9.54 12.52 -1.98
CA PRO A 46 -8.43 12.76 -1.06
C PRO A 46 -7.83 11.47 -0.49
N ASP A 47 -8.68 10.49 -0.15
CA ASP A 47 -8.25 9.23 0.45
C ASP A 47 -7.53 8.33 -0.56
N ALA A 48 -8.05 8.24 -1.79
CA ALA A 48 -7.39 7.43 -2.83
C ALA A 48 -6.10 8.10 -3.32
N ALA A 49 -6.08 9.43 -3.44
CA ALA A 49 -4.87 10.18 -3.76
C ALA A 49 -3.77 9.95 -2.71
N LEU A 50 -4.11 10.07 -1.42
CA LEU A 50 -3.18 9.83 -0.33
C LEU A 50 -2.73 8.37 -0.30
N GLY A 51 -3.66 7.43 -0.42
CA GLY A 51 -3.39 5.99 -0.42
C GLY A 51 -2.45 5.57 -1.53
N ASN A 52 -2.71 6.01 -2.77
CA ASN A 52 -1.87 5.68 -3.92
C ASN A 52 -0.48 6.30 -3.80
N THR A 53 -0.40 7.57 -3.39
CA THR A 53 0.89 8.25 -3.18
C THR A 53 1.71 7.57 -2.08
N ALA A 54 1.08 7.25 -0.95
CA ALA A 54 1.74 6.57 0.16
C ALA A 54 2.21 5.17 -0.23
N TRP A 55 1.41 4.45 -1.01
CA TRP A 55 1.78 3.13 -1.53
C TRP A 55 3.01 3.21 -2.44
N ILE A 56 3.06 4.17 -3.37
CA ILE A 56 4.21 4.36 -4.28
C ILE A 56 5.46 4.75 -3.49
N ALA A 57 5.35 5.68 -2.53
CA ALA A 57 6.46 6.03 -1.66
C ALA A 57 6.96 4.83 -0.84
N GLY A 58 6.05 4.02 -0.32
CA GLY A 58 6.35 2.75 0.36
C GLY A 58 7.10 1.77 -0.54
N TYR A 59 6.63 1.58 -1.78
CA TYR A 59 7.30 0.74 -2.77
C TYR A 59 8.74 1.20 -3.03
N LEU A 60 8.93 2.50 -3.32
CA LEU A 60 10.24 3.07 -3.62
C LEU A 60 11.21 2.90 -2.45
N THR A 61 10.76 3.19 -1.23
CA THR A 61 11.59 3.01 -0.03
C THR A 61 11.93 1.55 0.25
N GLY A 62 10.94 0.64 0.16
CA GLY A 62 11.12 -0.80 0.36
C GLY A 62 12.05 -1.43 -0.66
N ALA A 63 12.06 -0.93 -1.90
CA ALA A 63 12.95 -1.37 -2.97
C ALA A 63 14.38 -0.74 -2.89
N GLY A 64 14.74 -0.14 -1.75
CA GLY A 64 16.06 0.45 -1.52
C GLY A 64 16.24 1.85 -2.10
N GLY A 65 15.16 2.53 -2.50
CA GLY A 65 15.17 3.88 -3.07
C GLY A 65 15.17 5.01 -2.05
N LYS A 66 15.29 4.73 -0.74
CA LYS A 66 15.19 5.73 0.33
C LYS A 66 16.08 6.97 0.10
N ASP A 67 17.35 6.77 -0.24
CA ASP A 67 18.29 7.87 -0.49
C ASP A 67 18.06 8.54 -1.86
N LEU A 68 17.49 7.81 -2.80
CA LEU A 68 17.16 8.30 -4.14
C LEU A 68 15.94 9.23 -4.14
N MET A 69 15.08 9.13 -3.13
CA MET A 69 13.91 9.97 -2.94
C MET A 69 14.22 11.31 -2.25
N ARG A 70 15.49 11.60 -1.90
CA ARG A 70 15.85 12.90 -1.32
C ARG A 70 15.53 14.02 -2.31
N GLY A 71 14.65 14.93 -1.91
CA GLY A 71 14.16 16.03 -2.75
C GLY A 71 13.03 15.64 -3.72
N LEU A 72 12.55 14.39 -3.69
CA LEU A 72 11.33 14.00 -4.36
C LEU A 72 10.15 14.24 -3.41
N ASP A 73 9.49 15.38 -3.56
CA ASP A 73 8.26 15.65 -2.83
C ASP A 73 7.05 14.93 -3.45
N ARG A 74 5.90 15.03 -2.78
CA ARG A 74 4.65 14.42 -3.23
C ARG A 74 4.24 14.91 -4.62
N GLN A 75 4.36 16.20 -4.91
CA GLN A 75 3.93 16.78 -6.18
C GLN A 75 4.82 16.27 -7.32
N ALA A 76 6.13 16.23 -7.11
CA ALA A 76 7.08 15.68 -8.06
C ALA A 76 6.83 14.18 -8.32
N LEU A 77 6.54 13.40 -7.27
CA LEU A 77 6.15 11.99 -7.42
C LEU A 77 4.88 11.85 -8.26
N GLU A 78 3.82 12.60 -7.93
CA GLU A 78 2.55 12.58 -8.66
C GLU A 78 2.75 12.98 -10.14
N LEU A 79 3.56 13.99 -10.43
CA LEU A 79 3.86 14.41 -11.81
C LEU A 79 4.58 13.32 -12.62
N ARG A 80 5.54 12.63 -12.02
CA ARG A 80 6.23 11.50 -12.67
C ARG A 80 5.26 10.36 -12.97
N MET A 81 4.35 10.09 -12.04
CA MET A 81 3.33 9.06 -12.20
C MET A 81 2.25 9.46 -13.20
N ASP A 82 1.87 10.75 -13.27
CA ASP A 82 0.99 11.29 -14.30
C ASP A 82 1.57 11.01 -15.69
N ASP A 83 2.85 11.29 -15.88
CA ASP A 83 3.54 11.07 -17.14
C ASP A 83 3.64 9.59 -17.51
N TYR A 84 3.94 8.73 -16.53
CA TYR A 84 3.93 7.28 -16.73
C TYR A 84 2.54 6.78 -17.13
N CYS A 85 1.50 7.10 -16.36
CA CYS A 85 0.15 6.59 -16.58
C CYS A 85 -0.49 7.16 -17.84
N ARG A 86 -0.15 8.40 -18.25
CA ARG A 86 -0.61 8.95 -19.53
C ARG A 86 -0.08 8.16 -20.74
N ARG A 87 1.16 7.67 -20.66
CA ARG A 87 1.77 6.84 -21.72
C ARG A 87 1.39 5.37 -21.65
N ASN A 88 0.94 4.90 -20.49
CA ASN A 88 0.69 3.48 -20.21
C ASN A 88 -0.71 3.26 -19.59
N PRO A 89 -1.81 3.65 -20.26
CA PRO A 89 -3.15 3.63 -19.66
C PRO A 89 -3.63 2.22 -19.27
N GLY A 90 -3.14 1.17 -19.94
CA GLY A 90 -3.45 -0.23 -19.63
C GLY A 90 -2.54 -0.89 -18.58
N SER A 91 -1.58 -0.14 -18.03
CA SER A 91 -0.67 -0.62 -16.98
C SER A 91 -1.23 -0.32 -15.59
N ASP A 92 -0.40 -0.55 -14.56
CA ASP A 92 -0.68 -0.28 -13.16
C ASP A 92 0.37 0.65 -12.52
N ILE A 93 0.05 1.16 -11.33
CA ILE A 93 0.94 2.06 -10.59
C ILE A 93 2.18 1.34 -10.02
N GLU A 94 2.17 0.02 -9.91
CA GLU A 94 3.33 -0.76 -9.47
C GLU A 94 4.44 -0.73 -10.53
N ASN A 95 4.08 -1.03 -11.78
CA ASN A 95 4.97 -0.91 -12.91
C ASN A 95 5.48 0.52 -13.08
N GLY A 96 4.64 1.51 -12.80
CA GLY A 96 5.03 2.93 -12.78
C GLY A 96 6.03 3.25 -11.67
N ALA A 97 5.83 2.76 -10.45
CA ALA A 97 6.77 2.91 -9.35
C ALA A 97 8.12 2.23 -9.66
N GLY A 98 8.08 1.07 -10.33
CA GLY A 98 9.28 0.38 -10.82
C GLY A 98 10.06 1.19 -11.86
N GLU A 99 9.38 1.82 -12.82
CA GLU A 99 10.04 2.72 -13.78
C GLU A 99 10.60 3.97 -13.11
N LEU A 100 9.86 4.58 -12.18
CA LEU A 100 10.32 5.72 -11.41
C LEU A 100 11.58 5.36 -10.61
N LEU A 101 11.65 4.19 -9.98
CA LEU A 101 12.86 3.74 -9.28
C LEU A 101 14.05 3.62 -10.24
N ARG A 102 13.84 3.10 -11.45
CA ARG A 102 14.89 3.06 -12.48
C ARG A 102 15.32 4.47 -12.90
N GLU A 103 14.38 5.40 -13.10
CA GLU A 103 14.68 6.81 -13.39
C GLU A 103 15.55 7.44 -12.29
N LEU A 104 15.17 7.26 -11.02
CA LEU A 104 15.89 7.82 -9.89
C LEU A 104 17.31 7.24 -9.77
N ARG A 105 17.49 5.94 -10.01
CA ARG A 105 18.81 5.30 -10.05
C ARG A 105 19.69 5.88 -11.16
N ARG A 106 19.13 6.09 -12.36
CA ARG A 106 19.85 6.72 -13.49
C ARG A 106 20.29 8.14 -13.15
N GLN A 107 19.42 8.93 -12.51
CA GLN A 107 19.72 10.31 -12.09
C GLN A 107 20.81 10.36 -11.01
N ALA A 108 20.83 9.39 -10.09
CA ALA A 108 21.85 9.33 -9.05
C ALA A 108 23.23 8.90 -9.59
N GLY A 109 23.28 8.02 -10.59
CA GLY A 109 24.55 7.59 -11.20
C GLY A 109 25.10 8.54 -12.27
N GLY A 110 24.31 9.52 -12.72
CA GLY A 110 24.74 10.58 -13.65
C GLY A 110 25.11 11.89 -12.96
N ARG A 111 25.17 11.91 -11.62
CA ARG A 111 25.66 13.00 -10.78
C ARG A 111 27.04 12.66 -10.25
#